data_AF-A0A5C5WIJ5-F1
#
_entry.id   AF-A0A5C5WIJ5-F1
#
_cell.length_a   1.000
_cell.length_b   1.000
_cell.length_c   1.000
_cell.angle_alpha   90.00
_cell.angle_beta   90.00
_cell.angle_gamma   90.00
#
_symmetry.space_group_name_H-M   'P 1'
#
loop_
_entity.id
_entity.type
_entity.pdbx_description
1 polymer ?
#
loop_
_entity_poly.entity_id
_entity_poly.type
_entity_poly.pdbx_seq_one_letter_code
_entity_poly.pdbx_strand_id
1 'polypeptide(L)'
;MTGYPWIETLAEMGHINPFFERAGFLRIGTSQPGPRSRTSHSTLYGSRKRHGQEKSLLTKETFEKSRFANPIYYIFDNREHFQKEAASSTEREERNAQSRDS
;
A
#
# COMPACT_ATOMS: atom_id res chain seq x y z
N MET A 1 -12.38 23.87 21.08
CA MET A 1 -11.12 24.02 20.34
C MET A 1 -10.42 22.67 20.38
N THR A 2 -10.67 21.84 19.38
CA THR A 2 -10.08 20.50 19.30
C THR A 2 -8.58 20.65 19.08
N GLY A 3 -7.79 19.85 19.81
CA GLY A 3 -6.34 19.89 19.79
C GLY A 3 -5.78 19.80 18.37
N TYR A 4 -4.53 20.24 18.23
CA TYR A 4 -3.79 20.31 16.96
C TYR A 4 -4.20 19.20 15.97
N PRO A 5 -4.68 19.56 14.76
CA PRO A 5 -5.17 18.61 13.75
C PRO A 5 -3.99 17.92 13.06
N TRP A 6 -3.23 17.16 13.84
CA TRP A 6 -1.98 16.55 13.40
C TRP A 6 -2.24 15.51 12.31
N ILE A 7 -3.40 14.86 12.30
CA ILE A 7 -3.80 13.89 11.27
C ILE A 7 -3.97 14.60 9.93
N GLU A 8 -4.72 15.71 9.91
CA GLU A 8 -4.94 16.53 8.72
C GLU A 8 -3.63 17.16 8.23
N THR A 9 -2.78 17.58 9.17
CA THR A 9 -1.45 18.13 8.85
C THR A 9 -0.53 17.08 8.22
N LEU A 10 -0.51 15.84 8.73
CA LEU A 10 0.25 14.74 8.14
C LEU A 10 -0.31 14.33 6.77
N ALA A 11 -1.62 14.37 6.59
CA ALA A 11 -2.26 14.10 5.31
C ALA A 11 -1.82 15.13 4.25
N GLU A 12 -1.92 16.43 4.55
CA GLU A 12 -1.46 17.52 3.67
C GLU A 12 0.05 17.49 3.43
N MET A 13 0.85 17.19 4.45
CA MET A 13 2.30 17.01 4.28
C MET A 13 2.64 15.84 3.35
N GLY A 14 1.79 14.81 3.27
CA GLY A 14 1.91 13.74 2.29
C GLY A 14 1.69 14.21 0.84
N HIS A 15 1.05 15.36 0.62
CA HIS A 15 0.94 16.01 -0.70
C HIS A 15 2.18 16.85 -1.05
N ILE A 16 2.84 17.44 -0.04
CA ILE A 16 3.90 18.44 -0.22
C ILE A 16 5.30 17.81 -0.14
N ASN A 17 5.50 16.86 0.76
CA ASN A 17 6.82 16.32 1.08
C ASN A 17 7.04 14.98 0.37
N PRO A 18 8.09 14.83 -0.45
CA PRO A 18 8.42 13.59 -1.13
C PRO A 18 9.02 12.54 -0.18
N PHE A 19 8.55 12.46 1.07
CA PHE A 19 9.09 11.57 2.10
C PHE A 19 8.97 10.11 1.68
N PHE A 20 7.81 9.73 1.12
CA PHE A 20 7.57 8.36 0.65
C PHE A 20 8.44 8.04 -0.58
N GLU A 21 8.61 8.99 -1.49
CA GLU A 21 9.48 8.86 -2.65
C GLU A 21 10.96 8.68 -2.25
N ARG A 22 11.43 9.43 -1.24
CA ARG A 22 12.78 9.26 -0.67
C ARG A 22 12.94 7.92 0.06
N ALA A 23 11.87 7.39 0.63
CA ALA A 23 11.83 6.06 1.23
C ALA A 23 11.71 4.93 0.19
N GLY A 24 11.74 5.25 -1.12
CA GLY A 24 11.69 4.26 -2.20
C GLY A 24 10.28 3.85 -2.63
N PHE A 25 9.23 4.52 -2.13
CA PHE A 25 7.88 4.31 -2.62
C PHE A 25 7.65 5.08 -3.92
N LEU A 26 6.96 4.46 -4.87
CA LEU A 26 6.54 5.10 -6.11
C LEU A 26 5.14 5.68 -5.96
N ARG A 27 4.99 6.98 -6.23
CA ARG A 27 3.69 7.65 -6.28
C ARG A 27 2.94 7.26 -7.56
N ILE A 28 1.75 6.69 -7.42
CA ILE A 28 0.95 6.20 -8.57
C ILE A 28 -0.07 7.22 -9.04
N GLY A 29 -0.49 8.12 -8.15
CA GLY A 29 -1.42 9.20 -8.47
C GLY A 29 -2.37 9.50 -7.32
N THR A 30 -3.29 10.41 -7.59
CA THR A 30 -4.36 10.83 -6.67
C THR A 30 -5.69 10.32 -7.20
N SER A 31 -6.52 9.67 -6.38
CA SER A 31 -7.88 9.37 -6.82
C SER A 31 -8.74 10.61 -6.72
N GLN A 32 -9.26 11.10 -7.84
CA GLN A 32 -10.21 12.20 -7.83
C GLN A 32 -11.51 11.76 -7.11
N PRO A 33 -12.07 12.61 -6.23
CA PRO A 33 -13.39 12.37 -5.66
C PRO A 33 -14.43 12.51 -6.77
N GLY A 34 -15.17 11.43 -7.01
CA GLY A 34 -16.28 11.39 -7.97
C GLY A 34 -17.50 10.74 -7.30
N PRO A 35 -18.69 10.81 -7.92
CA PRO A 35 -19.88 10.13 -7.41
C PRO A 35 -19.67 8.62 -7.46
N ARG A 36 -19.11 8.05 -6.39
CA ARG A 36 -18.88 6.61 -6.25
C ARG A 36 -20.00 6.01 -5.42
N SER A 37 -20.58 4.92 -5.91
CA SER A 37 -21.52 4.11 -5.14
C SER A 37 -20.79 3.38 -4.00
N ARG A 38 -21.51 2.99 -2.94
CA ARG A 38 -20.96 2.16 -1.85
C ARG A 38 -20.28 0.89 -2.35
N THR A 39 -20.82 0.29 -3.41
CA THR A 39 -20.24 -0.89 -4.07
C THR A 39 -18.89 -0.58 -4.72
N SER A 40 -18.80 0.54 -5.44
CA SER A 40 -17.54 1.03 -6.02
C SER A 40 -16.53 1.45 -4.95
N HIS A 41 -16.96 2.03 -3.84
CA HIS A 41 -16.07 2.34 -2.72
C HIS A 41 -15.50 1.08 -2.06
N SER A 42 -16.30 0.01 -1.99
CA SER A 42 -15.90 -1.24 -1.34
C SER A 42 -14.76 -1.96 -2.07
N THR A 43 -14.58 -1.72 -3.37
CA THR A 43 -13.46 -2.31 -4.12
C THR A 43 -12.11 -1.67 -3.76
N LEU A 44 -12.09 -0.39 -3.38
CA LEU A 44 -10.86 0.33 -3.00
C LEU A 44 -10.31 -0.15 -1.66
N TYR A 45 -11.18 -0.46 -0.71
CA TYR A 45 -10.77 -0.94 0.62
C TYR A 45 -10.48 -2.43 0.65
N GLY A 46 -10.53 -3.11 -0.51
CA GLY A 46 -10.09 -4.49 -0.64
C GLY A 46 -10.77 -5.43 0.33
N SER A 47 -12.11 -5.41 0.43
CA SER A 47 -12.84 -6.42 1.19
C SER A 47 -12.50 -7.80 0.61
N ARG A 48 -11.51 -8.45 1.22
CA ARG A 48 -11.00 -9.76 0.81
C ARG A 48 -12.16 -10.74 0.92
N LYS A 49 -12.48 -11.40 -0.20
CA LYS A 49 -13.29 -12.62 -0.15
C LYS A 49 -12.55 -13.61 0.73
N ARG A 50 -13.12 -13.98 1.88
CA ARG A 50 -12.81 -15.29 2.46
C ARG A 50 -13.45 -16.33 1.53
N HIS A 51 -12.75 -17.45 1.31
CA HIS A 51 -13.26 -18.54 0.49
C HIS A 51 -14.65 -18.94 1.01
N GLY A 52 -15.67 -18.86 0.14
CA GLY A 52 -17.07 -19.16 0.50
C GLY A 52 -17.92 -17.99 1.04
N GLN A 53 -17.40 -16.76 1.15
CA GLN A 53 -18.20 -15.60 1.60
C GLN A 53 -18.39 -14.53 0.52
N GLU A 54 -19.60 -13.95 0.50
CA GLU A 54 -19.90 -12.78 -0.32
C GLU A 54 -19.08 -11.57 0.12
N LYS A 55 -18.78 -10.68 -0.85
CA LYS A 55 -18.05 -9.45 -0.55
C LYS A 55 -18.92 -8.56 0.33
N SER A 56 -18.55 -8.40 1.60
CA SER A 56 -19.20 -7.44 2.48
C SER A 56 -18.94 -6.02 1.97
N LEU A 57 -20.02 -5.26 1.81
CA LEU A 57 -19.97 -3.85 1.48
C LEU A 57 -19.42 -3.05 2.68
N LEU A 58 -18.74 -1.94 2.40
CA LEU A 58 -18.41 -0.95 3.41
C LEU A 58 -19.67 -0.54 4.19
N THR A 59 -19.49 -0.34 5.50
CA THR A 59 -20.55 0.24 6.32
C THR A 59 -20.94 1.61 5.78
N LYS A 60 -22.18 2.03 6.05
CA LYS A 60 -22.66 3.34 5.62
C LYS A 60 -21.79 4.46 6.20
N GLU A 61 -21.39 4.32 7.45
CA GLU A 61 -20.53 5.29 8.13
C GLU A 61 -19.17 5.43 7.45
N THR A 62 -18.48 4.32 7.15
CA THR A 62 -17.19 4.38 6.48
C THR A 62 -17.32 4.95 5.07
N PHE A 63 -18.42 4.67 4.37
CA PHE A 63 -18.71 5.29 3.07
C PHE A 63 -18.87 6.81 3.16
N GLU A 64 -19.70 7.32 4.08
CA GLU A 64 -19.92 8.77 4.20
C GLU A 64 -18.64 9.52 4.61
N LYS A 65 -17.78 8.89 5.41
CA LYS A 65 -16.48 9.48 5.79
C LYS A 65 -15.50 9.53 4.62
N SER A 66 -15.52 8.52 3.76
CA SER A 66 -14.51 8.36 2.70
C SER A 66 -14.91 8.98 1.36
N ARG A 67 -16.21 9.22 1.09
CA ARG A 67 -16.70 9.69 -0.22
C ARG A 67 -16.13 11.04 -0.69
N PHE A 68 -15.60 11.86 0.22
CA PHE A 68 -14.98 13.15 -0.07
C PHE A 68 -13.46 13.13 0.08
N ALA A 69 -12.87 11.98 0.40
CA ALA A 69 -11.42 11.86 0.57
C ALA A 69 -10.71 11.93 -0.79
N ASN A 70 -9.53 12.57 -0.81
CA ASN A 70 -8.63 12.63 -1.96
C ASN A 70 -7.28 11.96 -1.61
N PRO A 71 -7.25 10.63 -1.40
CA PRO A 71 -6.03 9.95 -1.01
C PRO A 71 -4.99 9.92 -2.14
N ILE A 72 -3.71 10.08 -1.76
CA ILE A 72 -2.56 9.77 -2.62
C ILE A 72 -2.16 8.31 -2.39
N TYR A 73 -1.95 7.58 -3.47
CA TYR A 73 -1.50 6.20 -3.41
C TYR A 73 -0.01 6.08 -3.71
N TYR A 74 0.67 5.33 -2.84
CA TYR A 74 2.09 4.98 -2.93
C TYR A 74 2.22 3.45 -3.01
N ILE A 75 3.09 2.95 -3.88
CA ILE A 75 3.48 1.53 -3.92
C ILE A 75 4.93 1.41 -3.55
N PHE A 76 5.23 0.46 -2.65
CA PHE A 76 6.58 0.01 -2.41
C PHE A 76 6.86 -1.20 -3.30
N ASP A 77 7.70 -1.02 -4.32
CA ASP A 77 8.07 -2.12 -5.21
C ASP A 77 9.32 -2.84 -4.70
N ASN A 78 9.10 -3.94 -3.98
CA ASN A 78 10.16 -4.78 -3.41
C ASN A 78 10.70 -5.86 -4.36
N ARG A 79 10.29 -5.86 -5.64
CA ARG A 79 10.65 -6.95 -6.56
C ARG A 79 12.16 -7.06 -6.78
N GLU A 80 12.87 -5.94 -6.81
CA GLU A 80 14.33 -5.93 -6.97
C GLU A 80 15.07 -6.52 -5.76
N HIS A 81 14.54 -6.30 -4.55
CA HIS A 81 15.11 -6.87 -3.32
C HIS A 81 14.92 -8.38 -3.27
N PHE A 82 13.78 -8.88 -3.73
CA PHE A 82 13.52 -10.33 -3.77
C PHE A 82 14.48 -11.08 -4.71
N GLN A 83 14.82 -10.49 -5.86
CA GLN A 83 15.75 -11.10 -6.82
C GLN A 83 17.20 -11.13 -6.31
N LYS A 84 17.64 -10.09 -5.59
CA LYS A 84 18.98 -10.05 -4.97
C LYS A 84 19.13 -11.06 -3.84
N GLU A 85 18.09 -11.25 -3.02
CA GLU A 85 18.12 -12.28 -1.98
C GLU A 85 18.13 -13.70 -2.56
N ALA A 86 17.35 -13.95 -3.62
CA ALA A 86 17.36 -15.24 -4.33
C ALA A 86 18.74 -15.55 -4.95
N ALA A 87 19.36 -14.59 -5.64
CA ALA A 87 20.68 -14.78 -6.23
C ALA A 87 21.78 -15.01 -5.18
N SER A 88 21.78 -14.25 -4.08
CA SER A 88 22.78 -14.38 -3.02
C SER A 88 22.65 -15.66 -2.17
N SER A 89 21.45 -16.24 -2.10
CA SER A 89 21.22 -17.56 -1.48
C SER A 89 21.71 -18.69 -2.38
N THR A 90 21.48 -18.62 -3.70
CA THR A 90 22.02 -19.58 -4.67
C THR A 90 23.55 -19.61 -4.66
N GLU A 91 24.22 -18.46 -4.68
CA GLU A 91 25.68 -18.42 -4.63
C GLU A 91 26.27 -18.88 -3.28
N ARG A 92 25.49 -18.78 -2.19
CA ARG A 92 25.90 -19.33 -0.86
C ARG A 92 25.79 -20.85 -0.83
N GLU A 93 24.78 -21.41 -1.46
CA GLU A 93 24.64 -22.87 -1.61
C GLU A 93 25.75 -23.47 -2.48
N GLU A 94 26.09 -22.84 -3.61
CA GLU A 94 27.16 -23.31 -4.49
C GLU A 94 28.54 -23.29 -3.82
N ARG A 95 28.86 -22.23 -3.06
CA ARG A 95 30.10 -22.16 -2.26
C ARG A 95 30.15 -23.21 -1.14
N ASN A 96 29.03 -23.49 -0.48
CA ASN A 96 28.96 -24.53 0.54
C ASN A 96 29.04 -25.94 -0.04
N ALA A 97 28.56 -26.16 -1.28
CA ALA A 97 28.69 -27.43 -1.97
C ALA A 97 30.15 -27.72 -2.37
N GLN A 98 30.88 -26.72 -2.88
CA GLN A 98 32.30 -26.86 -3.26
C GLN A 98 33.23 -27.09 -2.06
N SER A 99 32.91 -26.54 -0.88
CA SER A 99 33.71 -26.75 0.34
C SER A 99 33.56 -28.13 0.98
N ARG A 100 32.61 -28.96 0.51
CA ARG A 100 32.37 -30.32 1.05
C ARG A 100 33.06 -31.43 0.27
N ASP A 101 33.58 -31.13 -0.92
CA ASP A 101 34.27 -32.06 -1.82
C ASP A 101 35.81 -31.86 -1.83
N SER A 102 36.36 -31.05 -0.91
CA SER A 102 37.80 -30.86 -0.67
C SER A 102 38.19 -31.36 0.72
#